data_AF-A0A562C1G5-F1
#
_entry.id   AF-A0A562C1G5-F1
#
_cell.length_a   1.000
_cell.length_b   1.000
_cell.length_c   1.000
_cell.angle_alpha   90.00
_cell.angle_beta   90.00
_cell.angle_gamma   90.00
#
_symmetry.space_group_name_H-M   'P 1'
#
loop_
_entity.id
_entity.type
_entity.pdbx_description
1 polymer ?
#
loop_
_entity_poly.entity_id
_entity_poly.type
_entity_poly.pdbx_seq_one_letter_code
_entity_poly.pdbx_strand_id
1 'polypeptide(L)'
;MKKRYEEWYKLTGETKPKAANTILPPIRVLDLPGFQEIEDKLCIYTPTRGALPPEMDAMIDDLSTATFGITANDTLFELPENYSRLPEWSDERIEIEDRYYDHEDQYETAEATDDEAVAILLLRGFDFRDARGQPLRCTLHFSGQAEAAAKGIKGRMPDRAAAGLESWTKKLEQEAKLHLQRKRIG
;
A
#
# COMPACT_ATOMS: atom_id res chain seq x y z
N MET A 1 -14.16 -17.39 -10.08
CA MET A 1 -13.67 -16.03 -10.36
C MET A 1 -14.77 -15.03 -10.68
N LYS A 2 -15.59 -15.16 -11.75
CA LYS A 2 -16.67 -14.19 -12.07
C LYS A 2 -17.71 -13.97 -10.95
N LYS A 3 -18.05 -15.02 -10.19
CA LYS A 3 -19.03 -14.93 -9.09
C LYS A 3 -18.56 -14.08 -7.91
N ARG A 4 -17.26 -14.13 -7.56
CA ARG A 4 -16.67 -13.34 -6.45
C ARG A 4 -16.64 -11.85 -6.81
N TYR A 5 -16.32 -11.52 -8.07
CA TYR A 5 -16.37 -10.15 -8.61
C TYR A 5 -17.80 -9.58 -8.70
N GLU A 6 -18.78 -10.39 -9.14
CA GLU A 6 -20.20 -9.99 -9.16
C GLU A 6 -20.80 -9.84 -7.75
N GLU A 7 -20.36 -10.65 -6.78
CA GLU A 7 -20.72 -10.51 -5.38
C GLU A 7 -20.09 -9.25 -4.76
N TRP A 8 -18.83 -8.94 -5.07
CA TRP A 8 -18.14 -7.72 -4.62
C TRP A 8 -18.78 -6.45 -5.19
N TYR A 9 -19.14 -6.44 -6.48
CA TYR A 9 -19.84 -5.31 -7.12
C TYR A 9 -21.26 -5.11 -6.55
N LYS A 10 -21.95 -6.20 -6.16
CA LYS A 10 -23.27 -6.13 -5.49
C LYS A 10 -23.16 -5.64 -4.05
N LEU A 11 -22.10 -5.99 -3.32
CA LEU A 11 -21.82 -5.49 -1.97
C LEU A 11 -21.39 -4.01 -1.95
N THR A 12 -20.69 -3.54 -2.97
CA THR A 12 -20.21 -2.16 -3.07
C THR A 12 -21.17 -1.21 -3.79
N GLY A 13 -22.11 -1.75 -4.60
CA GLY A 13 -23.08 -0.98 -5.37
C GLY A 13 -24.26 -0.41 -4.58
N GLU A 14 -24.66 -1.02 -3.46
CA GLU A 14 -25.87 -0.61 -2.71
C GLU A 14 -25.66 -0.33 -1.22
N THR A 15 -24.52 -0.73 -0.65
CA THR A 15 -24.18 -0.37 0.73
C THR A 15 -23.03 0.63 0.73
N LYS A 16 -23.36 1.91 0.96
CA LYS A 16 -22.38 2.87 1.50
C LYS A 16 -21.68 2.16 2.67
N PRO A 17 -20.37 1.87 2.60
CA PRO A 17 -19.68 1.23 3.70
C PRO A 17 -19.87 2.12 4.92
N LYS A 18 -20.28 1.50 6.03
CA LYS A 18 -20.52 2.16 7.30
C LYS A 18 -19.25 2.94 7.64
N ALA A 19 -19.31 4.26 7.46
CA ALA A 19 -18.16 5.13 7.56
C ALA A 19 -17.51 4.93 8.92
N ALA A 20 -16.38 4.22 8.95
CA ALA A 20 -15.46 4.31 10.06
C ALA A 20 -14.90 5.74 10.03
N ASN A 21 -15.58 6.67 10.71
CA ASN A 21 -15.14 8.04 10.99
C ASN A 21 -14.40 8.75 9.83
N THR A 22 -15.01 8.86 8.65
CA THR A 22 -14.47 9.72 7.57
C THR A 22 -14.91 11.17 7.74
N ILE A 23 -14.51 11.81 8.84
CA ILE A 23 -14.61 13.28 8.97
C ILE A 23 -13.51 13.95 8.12
N LEU A 24 -12.44 13.23 7.80
CA LEU A 24 -11.27 13.76 7.11
C LEU A 24 -11.02 13.05 5.78
N PRO A 25 -10.60 13.78 4.73
CA PRO A 25 -10.27 13.20 3.43
C PRO A 25 -9.16 12.15 3.55
N PRO A 26 -9.14 11.14 2.66
CA PRO A 26 -8.04 10.18 2.58
C PRO A 26 -6.69 10.87 2.36
N ILE A 27 -5.63 10.30 2.92
CA ILE A 27 -4.25 10.74 2.72
C ILE A 27 -3.83 10.33 1.32
N ARG A 28 -3.58 11.29 0.44
CA ARG A 28 -3.01 11.01 -0.86
C ARG A 28 -1.56 10.56 -0.68
N VAL A 29 -1.25 9.33 -1.08
CA VAL A 29 0.06 8.73 -0.78
C VAL A 29 1.19 9.42 -1.54
N LEU A 30 0.94 9.90 -2.77
CA LEU A 30 1.93 10.69 -3.52
C LEU A 30 2.33 12.01 -2.84
N ASP A 31 1.48 12.55 -1.95
CA ASP A 31 1.79 13.77 -1.21
C ASP A 31 2.77 13.52 -0.05
N LEU A 32 2.93 12.26 0.37
CA LEU A 32 3.90 11.87 1.39
C LEU A 32 5.34 11.94 0.85
N PRO A 33 6.34 12.18 1.71
CA PRO A 33 7.76 12.13 1.34
C PRO A 33 8.14 10.80 0.71
N GLY A 34 9.04 10.83 -0.28
CA GLY A 34 9.60 9.62 -0.89
C GLY A 34 8.69 8.84 -1.84
N PHE A 35 7.36 8.86 -1.68
CA PHE A 35 6.47 8.01 -2.50
C PHE A 35 6.47 8.35 -3.99
N GLN A 36 6.54 9.64 -4.36
CA GLN A 36 6.67 10.01 -5.76
C GLN A 36 7.97 9.49 -6.39
N GLU A 37 9.08 9.52 -5.64
CA GLU A 37 10.38 9.03 -6.14
C GLU A 37 10.35 7.52 -6.36
N ILE A 38 9.74 6.78 -5.43
CA ILE A 38 9.53 5.33 -5.57
C ILE A 38 8.65 5.01 -6.77
N GLU A 39 7.51 5.72 -6.94
CA GLU A 39 6.63 5.52 -8.09
C GLU A 39 7.35 5.79 -9.42
N ASP A 40 8.12 6.87 -9.50
CA ASP A 40 8.91 7.23 -10.69
C ASP A 40 9.98 6.16 -11.00
N LYS A 41 10.65 5.64 -9.97
CA LYS A 41 11.63 4.54 -10.12
C LYS A 41 10.95 3.26 -10.61
N LEU A 42 9.81 2.88 -10.03
CA LEU A 42 9.04 1.71 -10.46
C LEU A 42 8.52 1.83 -11.90
N CYS A 43 8.34 3.03 -12.42
CA CYS A 43 8.00 3.22 -13.85
C CYS A 43 9.14 2.81 -14.79
N ILE A 44 10.39 2.93 -14.34
CA ILE A 44 11.59 2.67 -15.14
C ILE A 44 12.07 1.23 -14.98
N TYR A 45 11.85 0.65 -13.79
CA TYR A 45 12.24 -0.74 -13.53
C TYR A 45 11.30 -1.74 -14.19
N THR A 46 11.87 -2.59 -15.03
CA THR A 46 11.23 -3.83 -15.47
C THR A 46 11.66 -4.94 -14.52
N PRO A 47 10.74 -5.57 -13.76
CA PRO A 47 11.08 -6.67 -12.87
C PRO A 47 11.76 -7.80 -13.64
N THR A 48 12.94 -8.24 -13.19
CA THR A 48 13.59 -9.42 -13.78
C THR A 48 13.06 -10.65 -13.06
N ARG A 49 12.32 -11.51 -13.77
CA ARG A 49 11.65 -12.69 -13.20
C ARG A 49 10.68 -12.37 -12.04
N GLY A 50 10.09 -11.18 -12.04
CA GLY A 50 9.12 -10.75 -11.03
C GLY A 50 9.73 -10.28 -9.70
N ALA A 51 11.07 -10.24 -9.57
CA ALA A 51 11.74 -9.67 -8.41
C ALA A 51 12.24 -8.25 -8.69
N LEU A 52 12.15 -7.38 -7.68
CA LEU A 52 12.79 -6.08 -7.68
C LEU A 52 14.30 -6.23 -7.42
N PRO A 53 15.12 -5.26 -7.85
CA PRO A 53 16.51 -5.19 -7.42
C PRO A 53 16.60 -5.01 -5.89
N PRO A 54 17.61 -5.59 -5.20
CA PRO A 54 17.76 -5.46 -3.75
C PRO A 54 17.83 -4.01 -3.24
N GLU A 55 18.39 -3.11 -4.05
CA GLU A 55 18.43 -1.67 -3.73
C GLU A 55 17.03 -1.06 -3.70
N MET A 56 16.14 -1.51 -4.59
CA MET A 56 14.76 -1.03 -4.64
C MET A 56 13.93 -1.58 -3.47
N ASP A 57 14.13 -2.85 -3.10
CA ASP A 57 13.49 -3.45 -1.93
C ASP A 57 13.90 -2.72 -0.64
N ALA A 58 15.20 -2.47 -0.45
CA ALA A 58 15.70 -1.72 0.70
C ALA A 58 15.11 -0.29 0.77
N MET A 59 15.02 0.39 -0.38
CA MET A 59 14.38 1.71 -0.47
C MET A 59 12.90 1.69 -0.08
N ILE A 60 12.18 0.63 -0.47
CA ILE A 60 10.76 0.44 -0.12
C ILE A 60 10.63 0.22 1.40
N ASP A 61 11.45 -0.65 1.99
CA ASP A 61 11.42 -0.92 3.42
C ASP A 61 11.81 0.31 4.26
N ASP A 62 12.81 1.08 3.83
CA ASP A 62 13.21 2.33 4.49
C ASP A 62 12.06 3.35 4.46
N LEU A 63 11.40 3.52 3.30
CA LEU A 63 10.26 4.43 3.17
C LEU A 63 9.06 3.95 3.98
N SER A 64 8.81 2.64 4.00
CA SER A 64 7.73 2.03 4.78
C SER A 64 7.96 2.25 6.27
N THR A 65 9.20 2.04 6.73
CA THR A 65 9.61 2.27 8.13
C THR A 65 9.48 3.74 8.50
N ALA A 66 9.89 4.66 7.64
CA ALA A 66 9.75 6.10 7.90
C ALA A 66 8.28 6.52 8.02
N THR A 67 7.43 6.00 7.14
CA THR A 67 6.03 6.41 7.01
C THR A 67 5.12 5.71 8.02
N PHE A 68 5.17 4.38 8.04
CA PHE A 68 4.29 3.50 8.81
C PHE A 68 4.95 2.94 10.06
N GLY A 69 6.28 3.02 10.19
CA GLY A 69 7.00 2.45 11.34
C GLY A 69 7.21 0.93 11.26
N ILE A 70 6.92 0.32 10.12
CA ILE A 70 7.01 -1.12 9.86
C ILE A 70 7.47 -1.39 8.43
N THR A 71 7.94 -2.60 8.17
CA THR A 71 8.38 -3.10 6.86
C THR A 71 7.33 -4.05 6.25
N ALA A 72 7.58 -4.55 5.03
CA ALA A 72 6.74 -5.60 4.46
C ALA A 72 6.76 -6.89 5.30
N ASN A 73 7.93 -7.26 5.84
CA ASN A 73 8.07 -8.48 6.64
C ASN A 73 7.22 -8.46 7.91
N ASP A 74 6.96 -7.28 8.48
CA ASP A 74 6.08 -7.13 9.64
C ASP A 74 4.64 -7.55 9.37
N THR A 75 4.22 -7.59 8.11
CA THR A 75 2.87 -7.95 7.68
C THR A 75 2.81 -9.33 7.03
N LEU A 76 3.90 -10.11 7.06
CA LEU A 76 3.95 -11.47 6.51
C LEU A 76 3.92 -12.51 7.64
N PHE A 77 3.31 -13.65 7.35
CA PHE A 77 3.39 -14.81 8.22
C PHE A 77 4.75 -15.51 8.06
N GLU A 78 5.49 -15.63 9.15
CA GLU A 78 6.74 -16.39 9.18
C GLU A 78 6.45 -17.90 9.30
N LEU A 79 6.62 -18.63 8.20
CA LEU A 79 6.53 -20.08 8.21
C LEU A 79 7.69 -20.70 9.03
N PRO A 80 7.42 -21.67 9.92
CA PRO A 80 8.47 -22.39 10.62
C PRO A 80 9.46 -23.08 9.67
N GLU A 81 10.75 -23.09 10.02
CA GLU A 81 11.82 -23.65 9.17
C GLU A 81 11.58 -25.12 8.76
N ASN A 82 10.93 -25.90 9.62
CA ASN A 82 10.63 -27.30 9.38
C ASN A 82 9.37 -27.53 8.52
N TYR A 83 8.58 -26.49 8.21
CA TYR A 83 7.30 -26.62 7.50
C TYR A 83 7.43 -27.43 6.20
N SER A 84 8.46 -27.14 5.39
CA SER A 84 8.73 -27.84 4.12
C SER A 84 9.02 -29.34 4.26
N ARG A 85 9.35 -29.82 5.46
CA ARG A 85 9.68 -31.21 5.76
C ARG A 85 8.49 -31.97 6.36
N LEU A 86 7.42 -31.27 6.73
CA LEU A 86 6.24 -31.89 7.32
C LEU A 86 5.36 -32.51 6.23
N PRO A 87 4.89 -33.77 6.42
CA PRO A 87 3.89 -34.36 5.53
C PRO A 87 2.61 -33.52 5.49
N GLU A 88 1.99 -33.40 4.31
CA GLU A 88 0.76 -32.62 4.08
C GLU A 88 -0.39 -33.02 5.02
N TRP A 89 -0.48 -34.29 5.38
CA TRP A 89 -1.52 -34.83 6.25
C TRP A 89 -1.14 -34.86 7.74
N SER A 90 0.00 -34.27 8.13
CA SER A 90 0.39 -34.24 9.54
C SER A 90 -0.38 -33.17 10.29
N ASP A 91 -0.81 -33.48 11.52
CA ASP A 91 -1.53 -32.53 12.39
C ASP A 91 -0.72 -31.24 12.59
N GLU A 92 0.60 -31.34 12.77
CA GLU A 92 1.49 -30.19 12.90
C GLU A 92 1.45 -29.27 11.67
N ARG A 93 1.37 -29.83 10.47
CA ARG A 93 1.27 -29.03 9.24
C ARG A 93 -0.08 -28.34 9.12
N ILE A 94 -1.16 -29.05 9.42
CA ILE A 94 -2.52 -28.49 9.42
C ILE A 94 -2.60 -27.32 10.40
N GLU A 95 -2.06 -27.44 11.62
CA GLU A 95 -2.00 -26.35 12.60
C GLU A 95 -1.17 -25.14 12.15
N ILE A 96 -0.12 -25.34 11.37
CA ILE A 96 0.66 -24.25 10.78
C ILE A 96 -0.16 -23.55 9.68
N GLU A 97 -0.81 -24.32 8.81
CA GLU A 97 -1.63 -23.79 7.72
C GLU A 97 -2.84 -23.02 8.27
N ASP A 98 -3.52 -23.53 9.30
CA ASP A 98 -4.62 -22.82 9.97
C ASP A 98 -4.16 -21.46 10.51
N ARG A 99 -3.01 -21.40 11.19
CA ARG A 99 -2.43 -20.14 11.68
C ARG A 99 -2.03 -19.18 10.55
N TYR A 100 -1.57 -19.72 9.43
CA TYR A 100 -1.26 -18.94 8.24
C TYR A 100 -2.54 -18.30 7.69
N TYR A 101 -3.61 -19.06 7.49
CA TYR A 101 -4.88 -18.52 7.00
C TYR A 101 -5.49 -17.51 8.00
N ASP A 102 -5.46 -17.80 9.31
CA ASP A 102 -5.90 -16.86 10.35
C ASP A 102 -5.12 -15.54 10.33
N HIS A 103 -3.85 -15.57 9.92
CA HIS A 103 -3.04 -14.38 9.73
C HIS A 103 -3.42 -13.62 8.45
N GLU A 104 -3.51 -14.31 7.31
CA GLU A 104 -3.86 -13.69 6.03
C GLU A 104 -5.25 -13.05 6.06
N ASP A 105 -6.22 -13.67 6.75
CA ASP A 105 -7.57 -13.12 6.95
C ASP A 105 -7.59 -11.77 7.69
N GLN A 106 -6.49 -11.38 8.33
CA GLN A 106 -6.34 -10.06 8.93
C GLN A 106 -6.11 -8.95 7.90
N TYR A 107 -5.74 -9.29 6.66
CA TYR A 107 -5.36 -8.36 5.60
C TYR A 107 -6.20 -8.59 4.34
N GLU A 108 -7.16 -7.70 4.08
CA GLU A 108 -8.00 -7.78 2.89
C GLU A 108 -7.19 -7.51 1.61
N THR A 109 -6.06 -6.82 1.72
CA THR A 109 -5.19 -6.52 0.59
C THR A 109 -4.27 -7.67 0.17
N ALA A 110 -4.13 -8.73 0.98
CA ALA A 110 -3.19 -9.83 0.72
C ALA A 110 -3.49 -10.61 -0.57
N GLU A 111 -4.77 -10.88 -0.85
CA GLU A 111 -5.21 -11.56 -2.07
C GLU A 111 -5.81 -10.61 -3.13
N ALA A 112 -5.78 -9.30 -2.88
CA ALA A 112 -6.45 -8.32 -3.72
C ALA A 112 -5.65 -8.00 -4.98
N THR A 113 -6.35 -7.79 -6.10
CA THR A 113 -5.76 -7.11 -7.26
C THR A 113 -5.47 -5.64 -6.95
N ASP A 114 -4.61 -4.98 -7.74
CA ASP A 114 -4.26 -3.57 -7.54
C ASP A 114 -5.49 -2.65 -7.39
N ASP A 115 -6.50 -2.84 -8.24
CA ASP A 115 -7.75 -2.07 -8.21
C ASP A 115 -8.56 -2.33 -6.92
N GLU A 116 -8.63 -3.59 -6.48
CA GLU A 116 -9.31 -3.97 -5.24
C GLU A 116 -8.56 -3.44 -4.02
N ALA A 117 -7.23 -3.55 -4.01
CA ALA A 117 -6.37 -3.05 -2.94
C ALA A 117 -6.53 -1.53 -2.78
N VAL A 118 -6.54 -0.77 -3.89
CA VAL A 118 -6.81 0.67 -3.87
C VAL A 118 -8.18 0.96 -3.27
N ALA A 119 -9.22 0.23 -3.66
CA ALA A 119 -10.57 0.45 -3.14
C ALA A 119 -10.64 0.18 -1.63
N ILE A 120 -10.03 -0.90 -1.16
CA ILE A 120 -9.91 -1.23 0.26
C ILE A 120 -9.19 -0.10 1.00
N LEU A 121 -8.01 0.30 0.54
CA LEU A 121 -7.18 1.33 1.18
C LEU A 121 -7.86 2.70 1.20
N LEU A 122 -8.67 3.03 0.18
CA LEU A 122 -9.47 4.24 0.16
C LEU A 122 -10.49 4.28 1.29
N LEU A 123 -11.14 3.15 1.59
CA LEU A 123 -12.03 3.02 2.75
C LEU A 123 -11.26 3.09 4.08
N ARG A 124 -9.96 2.78 4.06
CA ARG A 124 -9.05 2.87 5.21
C ARG A 124 -8.36 4.23 5.35
N GLY A 125 -8.66 5.18 4.47
CA GLY A 125 -8.17 6.55 4.56
C GLY A 125 -6.84 6.81 3.84
N PHE A 126 -6.45 5.95 2.90
CA PHE A 126 -5.33 6.17 1.99
C PHE A 126 -5.79 6.24 0.53
N ASP A 127 -5.28 7.20 -0.23
CA ASP A 127 -5.52 7.29 -1.67
C ASP A 127 -4.24 6.95 -2.45
N PHE A 128 -4.19 5.71 -2.95
CA PHE A 128 -3.13 5.14 -3.78
C PHE A 128 -3.41 5.29 -5.28
N ARG A 129 -4.10 6.36 -5.68
CA ARG A 129 -4.40 6.63 -7.10
C ARG A 129 -3.55 7.77 -7.67
N ASP A 130 -3.22 7.64 -8.95
CA ASP A 130 -2.62 8.71 -9.73
C ASP A 130 -3.66 9.80 -10.08
N ALA A 131 -3.24 10.83 -10.83
CA ALA A 131 -4.14 11.91 -11.25
C ALA A 131 -5.25 11.45 -12.22
N ARG A 132 -5.12 10.28 -12.83
CA ARG A 132 -6.11 9.65 -13.73
C ARG A 132 -7.02 8.66 -12.97
N GLY A 133 -6.83 8.50 -11.66
CA GLY A 133 -7.59 7.58 -10.83
C GLY A 133 -7.13 6.12 -10.94
N GLN A 134 -5.99 5.85 -11.57
CA GLN A 134 -5.41 4.50 -11.70
C GLN A 134 -4.57 4.15 -10.47
N PRO A 135 -4.48 2.86 -10.08
CA PRO A 135 -3.55 2.42 -9.04
C PRO A 135 -2.11 2.86 -9.33
N LEU A 136 -1.41 3.25 -8.29
CA LEU A 136 0.04 3.48 -8.34
C LEU A 136 0.78 2.14 -8.43
N ARG A 137 1.93 2.12 -9.10
CA ARG A 137 2.78 0.91 -9.14
C ARG A 137 3.26 0.51 -7.76
N CYS A 138 3.47 1.50 -6.88
CA CYS A 138 3.88 1.25 -5.50
C CYS A 138 2.79 0.60 -4.64
N THR A 139 1.53 0.51 -5.09
CA THR A 139 0.40 0.00 -4.29
C THR A 139 0.69 -1.37 -3.69
N LEU A 140 1.14 -2.34 -4.51
CA LEU A 140 1.43 -3.71 -4.05
C LEU A 140 2.55 -3.79 -3.01
N HIS A 141 3.43 -2.79 -2.99
CA HIS A 141 4.59 -2.78 -2.09
C HIS A 141 4.28 -2.17 -0.71
N PHE A 142 3.19 -1.40 -0.61
CA PHE A 142 2.82 -0.68 0.61
C PHE A 142 1.41 -1.02 1.12
N SER A 143 0.64 -1.86 0.42
CA SER A 143 -0.75 -2.15 0.76
C SER A 143 -0.89 -2.81 2.13
N GLY A 144 -0.08 -3.84 2.42
CA GLY A 144 -0.11 -4.55 3.70
C GLY A 144 0.23 -3.64 4.87
N GLN A 145 1.26 -2.81 4.73
CA GLN A 145 1.73 -1.90 5.79
C GLN A 145 0.74 -0.75 6.01
N ALA A 146 0.17 -0.19 4.93
CA ALA A 146 -0.88 0.81 5.01
C ALA A 146 -2.15 0.24 5.66
N GLU A 147 -2.55 -0.98 5.30
CA GLU A 147 -3.69 -1.66 5.89
C GLU A 147 -3.45 -1.97 7.38
N ALA A 148 -2.29 -2.51 7.74
CA ALA A 148 -1.89 -2.78 9.12
C ALA A 148 -1.98 -1.52 9.99
N ALA A 149 -1.42 -0.42 9.49
CA ALA A 149 -1.44 0.89 10.14
C ALA A 149 -2.86 1.42 10.31
N ALA A 150 -3.71 1.27 9.30
CA ALA A 150 -5.10 1.74 9.38
C ALA A 150 -6.00 0.86 10.26
N LYS A 151 -5.74 -0.46 10.32
CA LYS A 151 -6.42 -1.39 11.23
C LYS A 151 -5.93 -1.26 12.67
N GLY A 152 -4.76 -0.64 12.89
CA GLY A 152 -4.12 -0.57 14.20
C GLY A 152 -3.54 -1.93 14.65
N ILE A 153 -3.24 -2.83 13.71
CA ILE A 153 -2.62 -4.13 13.99
C ILE A 153 -1.14 -3.92 14.30
N LYS A 154 -0.44 -3.21 13.42
CA LYS A 154 0.98 -2.83 13.53
C LYS A 154 1.22 -1.48 12.88
N GLY A 155 2.34 -0.84 13.22
CA GLY A 155 2.72 0.45 12.66
C GLY A 155 1.81 1.61 13.11
N ARG A 156 1.86 2.70 12.34
CA ARG A 156 1.11 3.94 12.61
C ARG A 156 0.63 4.60 11.33
N MET A 157 -0.53 5.25 11.41
CA MET A 157 -0.97 6.18 10.36
C MET A 157 0.00 7.38 10.27
N PRO A 158 0.41 7.80 9.07
CA PRO A 158 1.24 8.99 8.92
C PRO A 158 0.47 10.26 9.32
N ASP A 159 1.19 11.27 9.82
CA ASP A 159 0.59 12.54 10.21
C ASP A 159 0.07 13.30 8.99
N ARG A 160 -1.24 13.53 8.97
CA ARG A 160 -1.95 14.23 7.90
C ARG A 160 -1.53 15.69 7.76
N ALA A 161 -1.20 16.35 8.87
CA ALA A 161 -0.80 17.76 8.88
C ALA A 161 0.61 17.91 8.29
N ALA A 162 1.53 17.00 8.64
CA ALA A 162 2.85 16.94 8.05
C ALA A 162 2.79 16.67 6.53
N ALA A 163 1.98 15.68 6.12
CA ALA A 163 1.76 15.36 4.71
C ALA A 163 1.24 16.55 3.87
N GLY A 164 0.27 17.30 4.43
CA GLY A 164 -0.28 18.48 3.76
C GLY A 164 0.73 19.63 3.63
N LEU A 165 1.59 19.83 4.63
CA LEU A 165 2.60 20.89 4.63
C LEU A 165 3.70 20.62 3.58
N GLU A 166 4.13 19.38 3.45
CA GLU A 166 5.15 18.98 2.46
C GLU A 166 4.63 19.02 1.03
N SER A 167 3.40 18.57 0.79
CA SER A 167 2.73 18.73 -0.51
C SER A 167 2.65 20.21 -0.93
N TRP A 168 2.26 21.09 0.01
CA TRP A 168 2.22 22.53 -0.24
C TRP A 168 3.62 23.11 -0.55
N THR A 169 4.64 22.67 0.18
CA THR A 169 6.03 23.10 -0.04
C THR A 169 6.54 22.67 -1.42
N LYS A 170 6.31 21.41 -1.82
CA LYS A 170 6.66 20.91 -3.16
C LYS A 170 5.96 21.69 -4.27
N LYS A 171 4.68 22.03 -4.07
CA LYS A 171 3.92 22.84 -5.05
C LYS A 171 4.54 24.23 -5.23
N LEU A 172 4.91 24.90 -4.13
CA LEU A 172 5.59 26.19 -4.19
C LEU A 172 6.95 26.12 -4.90
N GLU A 173 7.73 25.06 -4.66
CA GLU A 173 9.00 24.85 -5.36
C GLU A 173 8.81 24.62 -6.87
N GLN A 174 7.79 23.86 -7.27
CA GLN A 174 7.45 23.68 -8.68
C GLN A 174 7.00 24.98 -9.33
N GLU A 175 6.13 25.76 -8.66
CA GLU A 175 5.69 27.07 -9.14
C GLU A 175 6.87 28.05 -9.27
N ALA A 176 7.80 28.04 -8.31
CA ALA A 176 9.03 28.84 -8.37
C ALA A 176 9.92 28.45 -9.56
N LYS A 177 10.12 27.14 -9.79
CA LYS A 177 10.88 26.64 -10.96
C LYS A 177 10.23 27.05 -12.28
N LEU A 178 8.91 26.92 -12.40
CA LEU A 178 8.17 27.32 -13.60
C LEU A 178 8.26 28.83 -13.85
N HIS A 179 8.17 29.64 -12.80
CA HIS A 179 8.30 31.09 -12.90
C HIS A 179 9.71 31.52 -13.32
N LEU A 180 10.75 30.87 -12.79
CA LEU A 180 12.15 31.10 -13.21
C LEU A 180 12.39 30.70 -14.66
N GLN A 181 11.81 29.58 -15.13
CA GLN A 181 11.90 29.16 -16.52
C GLN A 181 11.19 30.14 -17.47
N ARG A 182 10.00 30.63 -17.10
CA ARG A 182 9.28 31.66 -17.89
C ARG A 182 10.07 32.96 -18.02
N LYS A 183 10.76 33.41 -16.96
CA LYS A 183 11.65 34.58 -16.99
C LYS A 183 12.94 34.40 -17.79
N ARG A 184 13.27 33.16 -18.17
CA ARG A 184 14.49 32.83 -18.94
C ARG A 184 14.23 32.72 -20.44
N ILE A 185 12.97 32.62 -20.85
CA ILE A 185 12.52 32.43 -22.23
C ILE A 185 11.94 33.74 -22.81
N GLY A 186 11.51 34.68 -21.97
CA GLY A 186 11.13 36.05 -22.34
C GLY A 186 12.27 37.04 -22.13
#